data_AF-A0A1G9HHX3-F1
#
_entry.id   AF-A0A1G9HHX3-F1
#
_cell.length_a   1.000
_cell.length_b   1.000
_cell.length_c   1.000
_cell.angle_alpha   90.00
_cell.angle_beta   90.00
_cell.angle_gamma   90.00
#
_symmetry.space_group_name_H-M   'P 1'
#
loop_
_entity.id
_entity.type
_entity.pdbx_description
1 polymer ?
#
loop_
_entity_poly.entity_id
_entity_poly.type
_entity_poly.pdbx_seq_one_letter_code
_entity_poly.pdbx_strand_id
1 'polypeptide(L)'
;MNINAQTALDLGLVSEVLPHEQLLPRARELAEMIMQAPRSTRHLAHSIVSHPWKEALAHDQGFQLTRQLYDMAIDEEGIFERLNRIKERFQRNGR
;
A
#
# COMPACT_ATOMS: atom_id res chain seq x y z
N MET A 1 8.58 2.76 12.11
CA MET A 1 8.05 4.14 12.12
C MET A 1 6.56 4.03 11.84
N ASN A 2 5.70 4.50 12.75
CA ASN A 2 4.25 4.45 12.52
C ASN A 2 3.83 5.77 11.87
N ILE A 3 3.20 5.73 10.70
CA ILE A 3 2.75 6.93 9.99
C ILE A 3 1.30 7.19 10.41
N ASN A 4 1.05 8.34 11.05
CA ASN A 4 -0.32 8.74 11.40
C ASN A 4 -1.03 9.36 10.17
N ALA A 5 -2.36 9.51 10.26
CA ALA A 5 -3.18 9.99 9.14
C ALA A 5 -2.75 11.38 8.64
N GLN A 6 -2.41 12.30 9.53
CA GLN A 6 -1.97 13.65 9.15
C GLN A 6 -0.63 13.60 8.41
N THR A 7 0.34 12.87 8.93
CA THR A 7 1.64 12.69 8.26
C THR A 7 1.48 12.02 6.90
N ALA A 8 0.55 11.06 6.75
CA ALA A 8 0.27 10.45 5.46
C ALA A 8 -0.29 11.46 4.45
N LEU A 9 -1.12 12.40 4.89
CA LEU A 9 -1.65 13.49 4.06
C LEU A 9 -0.53 14.45 3.63
N ASP A 10 0.32 14.86 4.58
CA ASP A 10 1.43 15.77 4.33
C ASP A 10 2.45 15.17 3.33
N LEU A 11 2.61 13.84 3.34
CA LEU A 11 3.46 13.09 2.40
C LEU A 11 2.78 12.79 1.06
N GLY A 12 1.49 13.11 0.89
CA GLY A 12 0.71 12.79 -0.31
C GLY A 12 0.42 11.30 -0.50
N LEU A 13 0.55 10.49 0.57
CA LEU A 13 0.20 9.07 0.57
C LEU A 13 -1.32 8.86 0.58
N VAL A 14 -2.06 9.82 1.13
CA VAL A 14 -3.52 9.88 1.10
C VAL A 14 -3.97 11.26 0.64
N SER A 15 -5.15 11.34 0.01
CA SER A 15 -5.67 12.60 -0.53
C SER A 15 -6.48 13.42 0.48
N GLU A 16 -7.10 12.76 1.47
CA GLU A 16 -7.95 13.40 2.47
C GLU A 16 -7.96 12.58 3.78
N VAL A 17 -8.22 13.24 4.91
CA VAL A 17 -8.33 12.64 6.25
C VAL A 17 -9.70 13.01 6.83
N LEU A 18 -10.42 12.00 7.32
CA LEU A 18 -11.81 12.13 7.75
C LEU A 18 -12.07 11.35 9.04
N PRO A 19 -13.16 11.64 9.78
CA PRO A 19 -13.66 10.77 10.83
C PRO A 19 -13.96 9.37 10.30
N HIS A 20 -13.77 8.36 11.15
CA HIS A 20 -13.88 6.94 10.77
C HIS A 20 -15.23 6.61 10.11
N GLU A 21 -16.31 7.17 10.63
CA GLU A 21 -17.69 6.93 10.20
C GLU A 21 -17.96 7.45 8.79
N GLN A 22 -17.17 8.42 8.31
CA GLN A 22 -17.36 9.08 7.02
C GLN A 22 -16.51 8.46 5.91
N LEU A 23 -15.59 7.55 6.25
CA LEU A 23 -14.59 7.02 5.32
C LEU A 23 -15.24 6.28 4.14
N LEU A 24 -16.19 5.38 4.41
CA LEU A 24 -16.91 4.65 3.35
C LEU A 24 -17.93 5.50 2.59
N PRO A 25 -18.79 6.32 3.26
CA PRO A 25 -19.66 7.25 2.55
C PRO A 25 -18.91 8.12 1.55
N ARG A 26 -17.79 8.72 1.97
CA ARG A 26 -16.99 9.60 1.12
C ARG A 26 -16.29 8.86 -0.01
N ALA A 27 -15.73 7.67 0.25
CA ALA A 27 -15.12 6.86 -0.81
C ALA A 27 -16.14 6.48 -1.91
N ARG A 28 -17.41 6.24 -1.53
CA ARG A 28 -18.49 5.96 -2.49
C ARG A 28 -18.87 7.18 -3.31
N GLU A 29 -18.99 8.35 -2.69
CA GLU A 29 -19.24 9.62 -3.39
C GLU A 29 -18.16 9.86 -4.47
N LEU A 30 -16.88 9.71 -4.11
CA LEU A 30 -15.78 9.85 -5.07
C LEU A 30 -15.85 8.82 -6.20
N ALA A 31 -16.20 7.57 -5.89
CA ALA A 31 -16.40 6.54 -6.90
C ALA A 31 -17.55 6.90 -7.85
N GLU A 32 -18.67 7.41 -7.34
CA GLU A 32 -19.82 7.86 -8.14
C GLU A 32 -19.44 9.03 -9.06
N MET A 33 -18.66 10.00 -8.57
CA MET A 33 -18.11 11.09 -9.38
C MET A 33 -17.24 10.56 -10.52
N ILE A 34 -16.31 9.64 -10.22
CA ILE A 34 -15.44 9.01 -11.23
C ILE A 34 -16.27 8.27 -12.27
N MET A 35 -17.33 7.57 -11.84
CA MET A 35 -18.18 6.75 -12.70
C MET A 35 -19.02 7.56 -13.71
N GLN A 36 -19.16 8.88 -13.54
CA GLN A 36 -19.83 9.75 -14.52
C GLN A 36 -19.08 9.82 -15.86
N ALA A 37 -17.76 9.64 -15.86
CA ALA A 37 -16.97 9.65 -17.09
C ALA A 37 -17.20 8.35 -17.90
N PRO A 38 -17.18 8.36 -19.25
CA PRO A 38 -17.28 7.14 -20.05
C PRO A 38 -16.22 6.09 -19.69
N ARG A 39 -16.55 4.80 -19.85
CA ARG A 39 -15.65 3.69 -19.49
C ARG A 39 -14.27 3.80 -20.17
N SER A 40 -14.23 4.17 -21.44
CA SER A 40 -13.00 4.35 -22.21
C SER A 40 -12.13 5.44 -21.60
N THR A 41 -12.71 6.61 -21.26
CA THR A 41 -12.01 7.72 -20.61
C THR A 41 -11.36 7.29 -19.29
N ARG A 42 -12.12 6.61 -18.42
CA ARG A 42 -11.59 6.13 -17.12
C ARG A 42 -10.44 5.13 -17.31
N HIS A 43 -10.61 4.19 -18.24
CA HIS A 43 -9.60 3.18 -18.52
C HIS A 43 -8.32 3.80 -19.07
N LEU A 44 -8.41 4.67 -20.09
CA LEU A 44 -7.25 5.31 -20.70
C LEU A 44 -6.57 6.27 -19.73
N ALA A 45 -7.33 7.08 -18.98
CA ALA A 45 -6.77 7.98 -17.97
C ALA A 45 -5.98 7.22 -16.91
N HIS A 46 -6.53 6.12 -16.38
CA HIS A 46 -5.82 5.27 -15.42
C HIS A 46 -4.56 4.64 -16.04
N SER A 47 -4.65 4.13 -17.27
CA SER A 47 -3.50 3.55 -17.98
C SER A 47 -2.38 4.57 -18.19
N ILE A 48 -2.70 5.80 -18.60
CA ILE A 48 -1.72 6.88 -18.80
C ILE A 48 -1.05 7.26 -17.47
N VAL A 49 -1.84 7.51 -16.42
CA VAL A 49 -1.33 7.98 -15.12
C VAL A 49 -0.54 6.89 -14.39
N SER A 50 -0.94 5.62 -14.52
CA SER A 50 -0.25 4.49 -13.86
C SER A 50 1.01 4.03 -14.60
N HIS A 51 1.19 4.39 -15.87
CA HIS A 51 2.27 3.86 -16.69
C HIS A 51 3.68 4.15 -16.14
N PRO A 52 4.04 5.40 -15.75
CA PRO A 52 5.37 5.68 -15.19
C PRO A 52 5.70 4.87 -13.94
N TRP A 53 4.70 4.61 -13.10
CA TRP A 53 4.87 3.81 -11.89
C TRP A 53 5.07 2.32 -12.19
N LYS A 54 4.38 1.80 -13.20
CA LYS A 54 4.56 0.42 -13.67
C LYS A 54 5.97 0.21 -14.24
N GLU A 55 6.46 1.16 -15.03
CA GLU A 55 7.82 1.15 -15.56
C GLU A 55 8.86 1.21 -14.44
N ALA A 56 8.71 2.14 -13.49
CA ALA A 56 9.64 2.28 -12.36
C ALA A 56 9.68 1.00 -11.49
N LEU A 57 8.52 0.37 -11.26
CA LEU A 57 8.46 -0.90 -10.55
C LEU A 57 9.17 -2.01 -11.34
N ALA A 58 8.83 -2.17 -12.62
CA ALA A 58 9.38 -3.24 -13.47
C ALA A 58 10.89 -3.12 -13.65
N HIS A 59 11.42 -1.89 -13.73
CA HIS A 59 12.86 -1.61 -13.88
C HIS A 59 13.70 -2.26 -12.77
N ASP A 60 13.27 -2.12 -11.51
CA ASP A 60 14.05 -2.57 -10.36
C ASP A 60 13.58 -3.91 -9.76
N GLN A 61 12.44 -4.43 -10.22
CA GLN A 61 11.78 -5.58 -9.61
C GLN A 61 12.70 -6.80 -9.46
N GLY A 62 13.45 -7.13 -10.51
CA GLY A 62 14.36 -8.29 -10.49
C GLY A 62 15.43 -8.16 -9.41
N PHE A 63 16.09 -7.00 -9.35
CA PHE A 63 17.12 -6.73 -8.35
C PHE A 63 16.55 -6.75 -6.92
N GLN A 64 15.41 -6.11 -6.70
CA GLN A 64 14.76 -6.05 -5.39
C GLN A 64 14.35 -7.44 -4.90
N LEU A 65 13.69 -8.23 -5.76
CA LEU A 65 13.25 -9.58 -5.42
C LEU A 65 14.44 -10.50 -5.14
N THR A 66 15.48 -10.47 -5.96
CA THR A 66 16.69 -11.27 -5.72
C THR A 66 17.30 -10.93 -4.37
N ARG A 67 17.38 -9.65 -4.00
CA ARG A 67 17.95 -9.26 -2.71
C ARG A 67 17.11 -9.70 -1.52
N GLN A 68 15.78 -9.58 -1.62
CA GLN A 68 14.87 -10.07 -0.60
C GLN A 68 14.98 -11.59 -0.43
N LEU A 69 15.01 -12.34 -1.53
CA LEU A 69 15.14 -13.80 -1.49
C LEU A 69 16.50 -14.24 -0.96
N TYR A 70 17.58 -13.54 -1.33
CA TYR A 70 18.91 -13.83 -0.81
C TYR A 70 18.97 -13.60 0.70
N ASP A 71 18.44 -12.47 1.19
CA ASP A 71 18.34 -12.16 2.62
C ASP A 71 17.59 -13.26 3.38
N MET A 72 16.45 -13.72 2.84
CA MET A 72 15.70 -14.84 3.41
C MET A 72 16.48 -16.16 3.41
N ALA A 73 17.31 -16.41 2.39
CA ALA A 73 18.07 -17.66 2.27
C ALA A 73 19.27 -17.72 3.21
N ILE A 74 19.87 -16.57 3.55
CA ILE A 74 21.00 -16.48 4.50
C ILE A 74 20.54 -16.18 5.93
N ASP A 75 19.24 -16.06 6.15
CA ASP A 75 18.67 -15.74 7.45
C ASP A 75 18.92 -16.87 8.47
N GLU A 76 19.78 -16.62 9.45
CA GLU A 76 20.15 -17.58 10.51
C GLU A 76 18.99 -17.90 11.46
N GLU A 77 18.01 -17.00 11.56
CA GLU A 77 16.93 -17.09 12.55
C GLU A 77 15.76 -17.97 12.07
N GLY A 78 15.64 -18.14 10.75
CA GLY A 78 14.54 -18.86 10.11
C GLY A 78 13.22 -18.07 10.12
N ILE A 79 12.50 -18.13 9.00
CA ILE A 79 11.23 -17.40 8.80
C ILE A 79 10.19 -17.74 9.89
N PHE A 80 10.10 -19.02 10.29
CA PHE A 80 9.11 -19.48 11.25
C PHE A 80 9.30 -18.87 12.64
N GLU A 81 10.53 -18.84 13.17
CA GLU A 81 10.81 -18.28 14.50
C GLU A 81 10.57 -16.78 14.55
N ARG A 82 10.94 -16.07 13.48
CA ARG A 82 10.67 -14.64 13.33
C ARG A 82 9.17 -14.35 13.36
N LEU A 83 8.37 -15.13 12.65
CA LEU A 83 6.91 -14.99 12.62
C LEU A 83 6.28 -15.29 14.00
N ASN A 84 6.75 -16.31 14.71
CA ASN A 84 6.29 -16.63 16.06
C ASN A 84 6.55 -15.47 17.03
N ARG A 85 7.76 -14.90 17.01
CA ARG A 85 8.08 -13.74 17.85
C ARG A 85 7.27 -12.50 17.49
N ILE A 86 7.01 -12.26 16.20
CA ILE A 86 6.14 -11.15 15.76
C ILE A 86 4.71 -11.36 16.29
N LYS A 87 4.18 -12.59 16.17
CA LYS A 87 2.87 -12.97 16.69
C LYS A 87 2.77 -12.76 18.21
N GLU A 88 3.76 -13.21 18.98
CA GLU A 88 3.81 -12.99 20.43
C GLU A 88 3.79 -11.50 20.80
N ARG A 89 4.50 -10.68 20.02
CA ARG A 89 4.51 -9.21 20.17
C ARG A 89 3.12 -8.60 19.99
N PHE A 90 2.37 -9.05 18.97
CA PHE A 90 1.01 -8.59 18.73
C PHE A 90 0.03 -9.06 19.81
N GLN A 91 0.18 -10.30 20.30
CA GLN A 91 -0.66 -10.83 21.38
C GLN A 91 -0.43 -10.13 22.72
N ARG A 92 0.80 -9.66 23.00
CA ARG A 92 1.11 -8.86 24.19
C ARG A 92 0.54 -7.44 24.13
N ASN A 93 0.50 -6.82 22.95
CA ASN A 93 -0.01 -5.46 22.77
C ASN A 93 -1.53 -5.38 22.60
N GLY A 94 -2.22 -6.51 22.42
CA GLY A 94 -3.68 -6.61 22.33
C GLY A 94 -4.37 -6.92 23.68
N ARG A 95 -3.64 -6.81 24.81
CA ARG A 95 -4.18 -6.91 26.19
C ARG A 95 -4.05 -5.57 26.89
#